data_AF-A0A3M1L820-F1
#
_entry.id   AF-A0A3M1L820-F1
#
_cell.length_a   1.000
_cell.length_b   1.000
_cell.length_c   1.000
_cell.angle_alpha   90.00
_cell.angle_beta   90.00
_cell.angle_gamma   90.00
#
_symmetry.space_group_name_H-M   'P 1'
#
loop_
_entity.id
_entity.type
_entity.pdbx_description
1 polymer ?
#
loop_
_entity_poly.entity_id
_entity_poly.type
_entity_poly.pdbx_seq_one_letter_code
_entity_poly.pdbx_strand_id
1 'polypeptide(L)'
;FFYVYGLDRHSHLGLFNRIAYDLEGRLLDYLNPDYHSETQTLRIDLTFEVSSIPERYKQNILRSLFARLKVPVNENEPLLEKNLAFLLQTSPLFQDLGPEDFVATFLSISQWDWDSRITPTVTRWFIEKFCSVQLPESAPTFLFFFGIIFEEEDEELQDEVRQVVTNSELIQPLPELDMVLTKDIARWFAKYTVVAPDSEKRKELRKKYFGDGSEFYMEEVEKRLRQIIAQHNARSLGT
;
A
#
# COMPACT_ATOMS: atom_id res chain seq x y z
N PHE A 1 -7.09 7.08 7.58
CA PHE A 1 -5.74 6.61 7.93
C PHE A 1 -5.81 5.15 8.29
N PHE A 2 -4.85 4.34 7.85
CA PHE A 2 -4.89 2.90 8.01
C PHE A 2 -3.56 2.35 8.51
N TYR A 3 -3.61 1.32 9.36
CA TYR A 3 -2.45 0.47 9.63
C TYR A 3 -2.45 -0.72 8.67
N VAL A 4 -1.26 -1.06 8.17
CA VAL A 4 -1.00 -2.28 7.41
C VAL A 4 0.19 -2.96 8.08
N TYR A 5 0.01 -4.16 8.60
CA TYR A 5 1.02 -4.83 9.40
C TYR A 5 0.99 -6.34 9.19
N GLY A 6 2.12 -7.00 9.44
CA GLY A 6 2.33 -8.41 9.17
C GLY A 6 3.78 -8.69 8.80
N LEU A 7 4.06 -9.94 8.46
CA LEU A 7 5.40 -10.40 8.08
C LEU A 7 5.87 -9.77 6.77
N ASP A 8 7.17 -9.52 6.66
CA ASP A 8 7.86 -9.01 5.46
C ASP A 8 7.45 -9.72 4.16
N ARG A 9 7.23 -11.03 4.22
CA ARG A 9 6.82 -11.87 3.08
C ARG A 9 5.33 -11.76 2.72
N HIS A 10 4.53 -10.99 3.46
CA HIS A 10 3.10 -10.78 3.23
C HIS A 10 2.77 -9.67 2.23
N SER A 11 3.78 -8.98 1.67
CA SER A 11 3.61 -8.01 0.57
C SER A 11 2.69 -6.84 0.90
N HIS A 12 3.03 -6.04 1.92
CA HIS A 12 2.29 -4.83 2.31
C HIS A 12 2.10 -3.85 1.15
N LEU A 13 3.17 -3.64 0.36
CA LEU A 13 3.11 -2.81 -0.84
C LEU A 13 2.21 -3.42 -1.93
N GLY A 14 2.11 -4.75 -1.99
CA GLY A 14 1.16 -5.46 -2.85
C GLY A 14 -0.29 -5.18 -2.47
N LEU A 15 -0.63 -5.22 -1.17
CA LEU A 15 -1.96 -4.82 -0.70
C LEU A 15 -2.26 -3.35 -1.01
N PHE A 16 -1.32 -2.45 -0.69
CA PHE A 16 -1.45 -1.02 -0.98
C PHE A 16 -1.75 -0.77 -2.47
N ASN A 17 -1.00 -1.41 -3.38
CA ASN A 17 -1.24 -1.29 -4.81
C ASN A 17 -2.59 -1.87 -5.22
N ARG A 18 -3.01 -2.99 -4.62
CA ARG A 18 -4.31 -3.59 -4.90
C ARG A 18 -5.47 -2.67 -4.51
N ILE A 19 -5.37 -1.98 -3.37
CA ILE A 19 -6.38 -1.00 -2.95
C ILE A 19 -6.43 0.14 -3.96
N ALA A 20 -5.29 0.69 -4.37
CA ALA A 20 -5.25 1.73 -5.39
C ALA A 20 -5.86 1.28 -6.73
N TYR A 21 -5.58 0.04 -7.17
CA TYR A 21 -6.21 -0.51 -8.38
C TYR A 21 -7.71 -0.71 -8.25
N ASP A 22 -8.21 -1.03 -7.06
CA ASP A 22 -9.64 -1.16 -6.80
C ASP A 22 -10.34 0.20 -6.86
N LEU A 23 -9.72 1.24 -6.28
CA LEU A 23 -10.20 2.63 -6.37
C LEU A 23 -10.26 3.13 -7.82
N GLU A 24 -9.27 2.77 -8.63
CA GLU A 24 -9.26 3.06 -10.08
C GLU A 24 -10.22 2.16 -10.89
N GLY A 25 -10.94 1.22 -10.25
CA GLY A 25 -11.81 0.26 -10.93
C GLY A 25 -11.08 -0.76 -11.81
N ARG A 26 -9.74 -0.82 -11.77
CA ARG A 26 -8.92 -1.70 -12.62
C ARG A 26 -9.10 -3.18 -12.31
N LEU A 27 -9.56 -3.52 -11.11
CA LEU A 27 -9.85 -4.92 -10.74
C LEU A 27 -11.16 -5.46 -11.34
N LEU A 28 -11.85 -4.65 -12.17
CA LEU A 28 -13.00 -5.02 -13.00
C LEU A 28 -12.60 -5.44 -14.42
N ASP A 29 -11.31 -5.44 -14.74
CA ASP A 29 -10.74 -5.88 -16.02
C ASP A 29 -11.22 -7.27 -16.47
N TYR A 30 -11.40 -8.19 -15.52
CA TYR A 30 -11.93 -9.53 -15.78
C TYR A 30 -13.39 -9.55 -16.31
N LEU A 31 -14.17 -8.49 -16.07
CA LEU A 31 -15.54 -8.32 -16.61
C LEU A 31 -15.50 -7.61 -17.96
N ASN A 32 -14.68 -6.57 -18.08
CA ASN A 32 -14.51 -5.79 -19.30
C ASN A 32 -13.04 -5.35 -19.40
N PRO A 33 -12.23 -6.01 -20.24
CA PRO A 33 -10.81 -5.69 -20.40
C PRO A 33 -10.53 -4.27 -20.90
N ASP A 34 -11.50 -3.66 -21.59
CA ASP A 34 -11.43 -2.30 -22.13
C ASP A 34 -12.05 -1.27 -21.16
N TYR A 35 -12.39 -1.67 -19.92
CA TYR A 35 -12.91 -0.74 -18.92
C TYR A 35 -11.83 0.25 -18.49
N HIS A 36 -12.12 1.52 -18.72
CA HIS A 36 -11.30 2.63 -18.26
C HIS A 36 -12.13 3.50 -17.31
N SER A 37 -11.71 3.56 -16.05
CA SER A 37 -12.25 4.55 -15.11
C SER A 37 -11.62 5.91 -15.38
N GLU A 38 -12.39 6.98 -15.21
CA GLU A 38 -11.87 8.34 -15.17
C GLU A 38 -11.18 8.64 -13.83
N THR A 39 -11.48 7.87 -12.78
CA THR A 39 -10.83 7.95 -11.46
C THR A 39 -9.38 7.49 -11.50
N GLN A 40 -8.51 8.31 -10.92
CA GLN A 40 -7.08 8.07 -10.81
C GLN A 40 -6.65 7.96 -9.34
N THR A 41 -5.63 7.14 -9.08
CA THR A 41 -4.97 7.11 -7.78
C THR A 41 -3.49 7.43 -7.92
N LEU A 42 -3.08 8.60 -7.43
CA LEU A 42 -1.67 8.92 -7.25
C LEU A 42 -1.11 8.12 -6.07
N ARG A 43 -0.23 7.17 -6.38
CA ARG A 43 0.43 6.31 -5.38
C ARG A 43 1.79 6.87 -4.98
N ILE A 44 1.99 7.05 -3.69
CA ILE A 44 3.21 7.58 -3.09
C ILE A 44 3.74 6.53 -2.12
N ASP A 45 4.79 5.84 -2.50
CA ASP A 45 5.56 4.99 -1.60
C ASP A 45 6.67 5.83 -0.95
N LEU A 46 6.69 5.87 0.38
CA LEU A 46 7.61 6.66 1.19
C LEU A 46 8.47 5.77 2.07
N THR A 47 9.77 5.96 1.91
CA THR A 47 10.81 5.59 2.86
C THR A 47 11.42 6.86 3.43
N PHE A 48 11.81 6.83 4.69
CA PHE A 48 12.40 7.96 5.40
C PHE A 48 13.37 7.46 6.45
N GLU A 49 14.36 8.29 6.77
CA GLU A 49 15.28 8.00 7.87
C GLU A 49 14.55 8.20 9.20
N VAL A 50 14.55 7.18 10.06
CA VAL A 50 14.00 7.31 11.41
C VAL A 50 15.03 7.93 12.35
N SER A 51 14.54 8.64 13.37
CA SER A 51 15.38 9.23 14.40
C SER A 51 14.77 9.03 15.77
N SER A 52 15.63 8.75 16.76
CA SER A 52 15.26 8.77 18.18
C SER A 52 14.92 10.17 18.70
N ILE A 53 15.15 11.22 17.90
CA ILE A 53 14.74 12.60 18.19
C ILE A 53 13.42 12.86 17.43
N PRO A 54 12.27 13.00 18.11
CA PRO A 54 10.97 13.12 17.46
C PRO A 54 10.89 14.24 16.42
N GLU A 55 11.47 15.41 16.69
CA GLU A 55 11.47 16.55 15.76
C GLU A 55 12.19 16.23 14.45
N ARG A 56 13.32 15.52 14.54
CA ARG A 56 14.08 15.09 13.36
C ARG A 56 13.33 14.02 12.59
N TYR A 57 12.67 13.09 13.29
CA TYR A 57 11.83 12.07 12.66
C TYR A 57 10.67 12.72 11.88
N LYS A 58 9.95 13.66 12.49
CA LYS A 58 8.92 14.47 11.82
C LYS A 58 9.46 15.16 10.57
N GLN A 59 10.64 15.80 10.67
CA GLN A 59 11.31 16.44 9.53
C GLN A 59 11.63 15.44 8.41
N ASN A 60 12.16 14.27 8.74
CA ASN A 60 12.53 13.26 7.75
C ASN A 60 11.32 12.72 6.98
N ILE A 61 10.17 12.51 7.64
CA ILE A 61 8.91 12.17 6.98
C ILE A 61 8.53 13.26 5.97
N LEU A 62 8.55 14.53 6.38
CA LEU A 62 8.19 15.65 5.50
C LEU A 62 9.19 15.82 4.36
N ARG A 63 10.50 15.63 4.60
CA ARG A 63 11.52 15.68 3.54
C ARG A 63 11.27 14.65 2.47
N SER A 64 11.02 13.39 2.86
CA SER A 64 10.68 12.33 1.92
C SER A 64 9.40 12.62 1.16
N LEU A 65 8.35 13.08 1.85
CA LEU A 65 7.07 13.42 1.23
C LEU A 65 7.20 14.56 0.21
N PHE A 66 7.87 15.66 0.58
CA PHE A 66 8.11 16.81 -0.32
C PHE A 66 8.93 16.39 -1.54
N ALA A 67 10.03 15.67 -1.34
CA ALA A 67 10.87 15.18 -2.43
C ALA A 67 10.08 14.26 -3.37
N ARG A 68 9.28 13.34 -2.81
CA ARG A 68 8.46 12.42 -3.60
C ARG A 68 7.37 13.12 -4.41
N LEU A 69 6.85 14.23 -3.88
CA LEU A 69 5.89 15.11 -4.52
C LEU A 69 6.52 16.18 -5.42
N LYS A 70 7.83 16.11 -5.66
CA LYS A 70 8.57 17.06 -6.50
C LYS A 70 8.46 18.52 -6.00
N VAL A 71 8.30 18.72 -4.69
CA VAL A 71 8.38 20.03 -4.03
C VAL A 71 9.81 20.23 -3.52
N PRO A 72 10.55 21.28 -3.95
CA PRO A 72 11.94 21.48 -3.53
C PRO A 72 12.07 21.67 -2.02
N VAL A 73 12.72 20.72 -1.34
CA VAL A 73 12.81 20.70 0.12
C VAL A 73 13.50 21.95 0.67
N ASN A 74 14.68 22.29 0.16
CA ASN A 74 15.52 23.38 0.68
C ASN A 74 14.89 24.77 0.51
N GLU A 75 14.05 24.95 -0.51
CA GLU A 75 13.38 26.23 -0.79
C GLU A 75 12.14 26.44 0.08
N ASN A 76 11.66 25.38 0.72
CA ASN A 76 10.41 25.37 1.48
C ASN A 76 10.61 25.09 2.98
N GLU A 77 11.85 25.15 3.47
CA GLU A 77 12.14 25.17 4.90
C GLU A 77 11.55 26.46 5.54
N PRO A 78 11.11 26.41 6.81
CA PRO A 78 11.07 25.23 7.68
C PRO A 78 9.89 24.30 7.37
N LEU A 79 10.18 23.00 7.17
CA LEU A 79 9.15 22.04 6.74
C LEU A 79 8.07 21.79 7.81
N LEU A 80 8.42 21.82 9.09
CA LEU A 80 7.49 21.54 10.19
C LEU A 80 6.36 22.58 10.33
N GLU A 81 6.51 23.74 9.69
CA GLU A 81 5.48 24.78 9.62
C GLU A 81 4.51 24.59 8.44
N LYS A 82 4.79 23.62 7.56
CA LYS A 82 3.95 23.29 6.41
C LYS A 82 2.96 22.20 6.76
N ASN A 83 1.90 22.10 5.96
CA ASN A 83 0.82 21.14 6.14
C ASN A 83 0.40 20.54 4.79
N LEU A 84 -0.59 19.66 4.80
CA LEU A 84 -1.06 18.99 3.59
C LEU A 84 -1.62 19.97 2.55
N ALA A 85 -2.28 21.07 2.97
CA ALA A 85 -2.81 22.07 2.05
C ALA A 85 -1.68 22.80 1.29
N PHE A 86 -0.54 23.03 1.93
CA PHE A 86 0.64 23.58 1.27
C PHE A 86 1.12 22.66 0.13
N LEU A 87 1.23 21.36 0.39
CA LEU A 87 1.62 20.40 -0.64
C LEU A 87 0.60 20.33 -1.77
N LEU A 88 -0.70 20.36 -1.45
CA LEU A 88 -1.78 20.38 -2.44
C LEU A 88 -1.60 21.53 -3.45
N GLN A 89 -1.18 22.71 -2.98
CA GLN A 89 -1.02 23.90 -3.81
C GLN A 89 0.30 23.95 -4.58
N THR A 90 1.35 23.29 -4.09
CA THR A 90 2.72 23.47 -4.59
C THR A 90 3.24 22.29 -5.39
N SER A 91 2.76 21.09 -5.12
CA SER A 91 3.16 19.89 -5.84
C SER A 91 2.57 19.90 -7.25
N PRO A 92 3.39 19.77 -8.31
CA PRO A 92 2.87 19.62 -9.67
C PRO A 92 2.11 18.30 -9.86
N LEU A 93 2.30 17.31 -8.99
CA LEU A 93 1.66 16.00 -9.12
C LEU A 93 0.16 16.01 -8.78
N PHE A 94 -0.34 17.09 -8.19
CA PHE A 94 -1.76 17.20 -7.84
C PHE A 94 -2.57 18.05 -8.84
N GLN A 95 -1.93 18.65 -9.85
CA GLN A 95 -2.59 19.60 -10.76
C GLN A 95 -3.71 18.98 -11.59
N ASP A 96 -3.58 17.70 -11.91
CA ASP A 96 -4.53 16.96 -12.74
C ASP A 96 -5.52 16.11 -11.93
N LEU A 97 -5.50 16.21 -10.60
CA LEU A 97 -6.38 15.43 -9.72
C LEU A 97 -7.61 16.25 -9.29
N GLY A 98 -8.79 15.64 -9.41
CA GLY A 98 -10.07 16.18 -8.99
C GLY A 98 -10.63 15.54 -7.72
N PRO A 99 -11.87 15.91 -7.34
CA PRO A 99 -12.51 15.42 -6.10
C PRO A 99 -12.83 13.92 -6.10
N GLU A 100 -12.99 13.33 -7.28
CA GLU A 100 -13.23 11.88 -7.43
C GLU A 100 -11.94 11.05 -7.42
N ASP A 101 -10.77 11.72 -7.44
CA ASP A 101 -9.47 11.07 -7.46
C ASP A 101 -8.91 10.84 -6.06
N PHE A 102 -7.88 10.00 -5.98
CA PHE A 102 -7.25 9.61 -4.73
C PHE A 102 -5.76 9.91 -4.73
N VAL A 103 -5.24 10.27 -3.55
CA VAL A 103 -3.81 10.29 -3.26
C VAL A 103 -3.56 9.27 -2.16
N ALA A 104 -3.02 8.10 -2.54
CA ALA A 104 -2.71 7.02 -1.63
C ALA A 104 -1.22 7.06 -1.28
N THR A 105 -0.90 7.21 0.00
CA THR A 105 0.47 7.28 0.51
C THR A 105 0.76 6.11 1.45
N PHE A 106 1.79 5.32 1.13
CA PHE A 106 2.30 4.25 1.97
C PHE A 106 3.56 4.73 2.69
N LEU A 107 3.53 4.75 4.02
CA LEU A 107 4.66 5.07 4.88
C LEU A 107 5.22 3.76 5.43
N SER A 108 6.36 3.32 4.90
CA SER A 108 6.98 2.07 5.29
C SER A 108 7.87 2.24 6.52
N ILE A 109 7.58 1.50 7.58
CA ILE A 109 8.34 1.46 8.83
C ILE A 109 8.86 0.02 8.99
N SER A 110 10.17 -0.15 8.87
CA SER A 110 10.82 -1.45 9.08
C SER A 110 10.91 -1.78 10.57
N GLN A 111 11.08 -3.06 10.91
CA GLN A 111 11.31 -3.48 12.30
C GLN A 111 12.51 -2.78 12.95
N TRP A 112 13.57 -2.52 12.18
CA TRP A 112 14.79 -1.88 12.66
C TRP A 112 14.58 -0.40 13.01
N ASP A 113 13.54 0.19 12.44
CA ASP A 113 13.15 1.59 12.59
C ASP A 113 11.98 1.77 13.57
N TRP A 114 11.43 0.67 14.09
CA TRP A 114 10.31 0.73 15.03
C TRP A 114 10.80 1.15 16.43
N ASP A 115 10.21 2.21 16.97
CA ASP A 115 10.27 2.55 18.40
C ASP A 115 8.84 2.80 18.87
N SER A 116 8.35 1.95 19.77
CA SER A 116 6.96 1.97 20.26
C SER A 116 6.58 3.20 21.07
N ARG A 117 7.55 3.99 21.51
CA ARG A 117 7.31 5.25 22.23
C ARG A 117 7.28 6.43 21.25
N ILE A 118 8.15 6.40 20.25
CA ILE A 118 8.34 7.53 19.32
C ILE A 118 7.43 7.40 18.10
N THR A 119 7.40 6.25 17.42
CA THR A 119 6.67 6.04 16.17
C THR A 119 5.18 6.35 16.29
N PRO A 120 4.46 5.89 17.35
CA PRO A 120 3.05 6.25 17.53
C PRO A 120 2.86 7.75 17.78
N THR A 121 3.78 8.39 18.50
CA THR A 121 3.74 9.83 18.78
C THR A 121 3.94 10.67 17.51
N VAL A 122 4.90 10.28 16.67
CA VAL A 122 5.18 10.95 15.39
C VAL A 122 4.03 10.74 14.40
N THR A 123 3.49 9.52 14.34
CA THR A 123 2.31 9.19 13.53
C THR A 123 1.10 10.03 13.95
N ARG A 124 0.83 10.15 15.26
CA ARG A 124 -0.24 11.01 15.79
C ARG A 124 -0.03 12.47 15.38
N TRP A 125 1.19 12.99 15.53
CA TRP A 125 1.51 14.35 15.08
C TRP A 125 1.24 14.55 13.59
N PHE A 126 1.61 13.59 12.74
CA PHE A 126 1.38 13.67 11.31
C PHE A 126 -0.11 13.81 11.00
N ILE A 127 -0.95 13.02 11.66
CA ILE A 127 -2.41 13.07 11.50
C ILE A 127 -2.97 14.40 12.01
N GLU A 128 -2.68 14.76 13.26
CA GLU A 128 -3.34 15.86 13.97
C GLU A 128 -2.79 17.25 13.61
N LYS A 129 -1.56 17.34 13.10
CA LYS A 129 -0.91 18.63 12.81
C LYS A 129 -0.65 18.83 11.33
N PHE A 130 -0.14 17.81 10.65
CA PHE A 130 0.20 17.94 9.23
C PHE A 130 -1.03 17.75 8.34
N CYS A 131 -1.83 16.70 8.59
CA CYS A 131 -3.00 16.38 7.78
C CYS A 131 -4.29 17.05 8.25
N SER A 132 -4.39 17.48 9.51
CA SER A 132 -5.60 18.11 10.08
C SER A 132 -5.78 19.55 9.60
N VAL A 133 -6.12 19.69 8.33
CA VAL A 133 -6.41 20.96 7.67
C VAL A 133 -7.67 20.84 6.84
N GLN A 134 -8.39 21.96 6.69
CA GLN A 134 -9.52 22.01 5.77
C GLN A 134 -8.99 22.12 4.34
N LEU A 135 -9.24 21.09 3.55
CA LEU A 135 -8.95 21.08 2.11
C LEU A 135 -10.13 21.66 1.33
N PRO A 136 -9.90 22.25 0.14
CA PRO A 136 -11.00 22.71 -0.73
C PRO A 136 -11.84 21.51 -1.21
N GLU A 137 -13.11 21.75 -1.54
CA GLU A 137 -14.02 20.71 -2.06
C GLU A 137 -13.54 20.07 -3.37
N SER A 138 -12.67 20.76 -4.11
CA SER A 138 -12.04 20.25 -5.33
C SER A 138 -10.84 19.34 -5.08
N ALA A 139 -10.41 19.15 -3.83
CA ALA A 139 -9.24 18.33 -3.51
C ALA A 139 -9.54 16.84 -3.66
N PRO A 140 -8.55 16.03 -4.10
CA PRO A 140 -8.69 14.58 -4.10
C PRO A 140 -8.78 14.04 -2.67
N THR A 141 -9.25 12.79 -2.55
CA THR A 141 -9.29 12.09 -1.27
C THR A 141 -7.90 11.55 -0.91
N PHE A 142 -7.37 11.97 0.24
CA PHE A 142 -6.08 11.51 0.74
C PHE A 142 -6.22 10.27 1.63
N LEU A 143 -5.51 9.20 1.28
CA LEU A 143 -5.44 7.96 2.04
C LEU A 143 -4.00 7.73 2.47
N PHE A 144 -3.78 7.50 3.76
CA PHE A 144 -2.46 7.23 4.33
C PHE A 144 -2.45 5.86 4.98
N PHE A 145 -1.45 5.06 4.64
CA PHE A 145 -1.22 3.71 5.11
C PHE A 145 0.11 3.65 5.84
N PHE A 146 0.09 3.38 7.13
CA PHE A 146 1.28 3.17 7.94
C PHE A 146 1.60 1.68 7.92
N GLY A 147 2.63 1.32 7.14
CA GLY A 147 3.12 -0.03 6.98
C GLY A 147 4.11 -0.38 8.07
N ILE A 148 3.81 -1.34 8.94
CA ILE A 148 4.75 -1.86 9.93
C ILE A 148 5.14 -3.28 9.50
N ILE A 149 6.42 -3.46 9.18
CA ILE A 149 6.94 -4.67 8.55
C ILE A 149 7.95 -5.31 9.49
N PHE A 150 7.68 -6.54 9.90
CA PHE A 150 8.51 -7.30 10.83
C PHE A 150 8.81 -8.70 10.30
N GLU A 151 9.90 -9.29 10.77
CA GLU A 151 10.31 -10.65 10.44
C GLU A 151 9.60 -11.68 11.34
N GLU A 152 9.56 -12.94 10.89
CA GLU A 152 8.83 -14.02 11.57
C GLU A 152 9.39 -14.32 12.98
N GLU A 153 10.68 -14.06 13.19
CA GLU A 153 11.42 -14.45 14.40
C GLU A 153 11.23 -13.47 15.58
N ASP A 154 10.60 -12.31 15.37
CA ASP A 154 10.44 -11.26 16.38
C ASP A 154 9.02 -11.23 16.98
N GLU A 155 8.70 -12.24 17.80
CA GLU A 155 7.39 -12.34 18.46
C GLU A 155 7.09 -11.15 19.40
N GLU A 156 8.11 -10.58 20.04
CA GLU A 156 7.96 -9.43 20.94
C GLU A 156 7.49 -8.19 20.17
N LEU A 157 8.13 -7.90 19.04
CA LEU A 157 7.71 -6.82 18.16
C LEU A 157 6.32 -7.04 17.59
N GLN A 158 5.97 -8.27 17.20
CA GLN A 158 4.63 -8.60 16.71
C GLN A 158 3.55 -8.23 17.72
N ASP A 159 3.72 -8.64 18.97
CA ASP A 159 2.74 -8.35 20.04
C ASP A 159 2.69 -6.86 20.38
N GLU A 160 3.83 -6.18 20.39
CA GLU A 160 3.90 -4.74 20.61
C GLU A 160 3.16 -3.96 19.51
N VAL A 161 3.38 -4.33 18.24
CA VAL A 161 2.69 -3.73 17.09
C VAL A 161 1.19 -4.01 17.17
N ARG A 162 0.77 -5.24 17.44
CA ARG A 162 -0.65 -5.58 17.62
C ARG A 162 -1.31 -4.75 18.72
N GLN A 163 -0.62 -4.53 19.84
CA GLN A 163 -1.12 -3.69 20.93
C GLN A 163 -1.28 -2.23 20.49
N VAL A 164 -0.27 -1.64 19.83
CA VAL A 164 -0.34 -0.26 19.34
C VAL A 164 -1.46 -0.09 18.32
N VAL A 165 -1.58 -1.04 17.38
CA VAL A 165 -2.59 -1.03 16.32
C VAL A 165 -4.00 -1.15 16.91
N THR A 166 -4.21 -2.04 17.88
CA THR A 166 -5.52 -2.27 18.52
C THR A 166 -5.95 -1.08 19.39
N ASN A 167 -5.01 -0.42 20.05
CA ASN A 167 -5.27 0.70 20.96
C ASN A 167 -5.30 2.07 20.25
N SER A 168 -5.14 2.11 18.93
CA SER A 168 -5.13 3.37 18.18
C SER A 168 -6.54 3.92 17.97
N GLU A 169 -6.79 5.14 18.42
CA GLU A 169 -8.07 5.83 18.23
C GLU A 169 -8.16 6.58 16.89
N LEU A 170 -7.01 6.93 16.29
CA LEU A 170 -6.93 7.81 15.12
C LEU A 170 -6.74 7.05 13.79
N ILE A 171 -6.35 5.78 13.86
CA ILE A 171 -5.94 5.00 12.69
C ILE A 171 -6.73 3.70 12.69
N GLN A 172 -7.38 3.42 11.57
CA GLN A 172 -8.14 2.20 11.42
C GLN A 172 -7.18 1.03 11.13
N PRO A 173 -7.21 -0.06 11.92
CA PRO A 173 -6.47 -1.25 11.58
C PRO A 173 -7.11 -1.94 10.38
N LEU A 174 -6.32 -2.25 9.35
CA LEU A 174 -6.68 -3.33 8.43
C LEU A 174 -6.38 -4.67 9.10
N PRO A 175 -7.02 -5.78 8.70
CA PRO A 175 -6.65 -7.09 9.20
C PRO A 175 -5.15 -7.34 9.01
N GLU A 176 -4.52 -7.93 10.03
CA GLU A 176 -3.13 -8.39 9.94
C GLU A 176 -2.96 -9.22 8.66
N LEU A 177 -1.89 -8.94 7.92
CA LEU A 177 -1.59 -9.71 6.73
C LEU A 177 -1.14 -11.10 7.17
N ASP A 178 -1.67 -12.10 6.51
CA ASP A 178 -1.46 -13.51 6.82
C ASP A 178 -1.19 -14.28 5.51
N MET A 179 -0.83 -15.55 5.66
CA MET A 179 -0.62 -16.47 4.56
C MET A 179 -1.85 -16.58 3.66
N VAL A 180 -1.61 -16.66 2.35
CA VAL A 180 -2.65 -16.80 1.36
C VAL A 180 -3.09 -18.26 1.28
N LEU A 181 -4.35 -18.51 1.62
CA LEU A 181 -4.92 -19.85 1.57
C LEU A 181 -5.14 -20.32 0.13
N THR A 182 -5.00 -21.63 -0.10
CA THR A 182 -5.23 -22.25 -1.41
C THR A 182 -6.63 -21.98 -1.97
N LYS A 183 -7.62 -21.81 -1.10
CA LYS A 183 -8.99 -21.43 -1.50
C LYS A 183 -9.05 -20.05 -2.18
N ASP A 184 -8.20 -19.11 -1.77
CA ASP A 184 -8.19 -17.74 -2.31
C ASP A 184 -7.45 -17.69 -3.65
N ILE A 185 -6.40 -18.50 -3.80
CA ILE A 185 -5.78 -18.77 -5.11
C ILE A 185 -6.79 -19.41 -6.07
N ALA A 186 -7.58 -20.38 -5.61
CA ALA A 186 -8.62 -21.01 -6.43
C ALA A 186 -9.72 -20.02 -6.84
N ARG A 187 -10.11 -19.10 -5.95
CA ARG A 187 -11.04 -18.00 -6.27
C ARG A 187 -10.47 -17.06 -7.33
N TRP A 188 -9.19 -16.72 -7.25
CA TRP A 188 -8.52 -15.91 -8.27
C TRP A 188 -8.62 -16.56 -9.65
N PHE A 189 -8.26 -17.85 -9.77
CA PHE A 189 -8.40 -18.59 -11.03
C PHE A 189 -9.85 -18.70 -11.53
N ALA A 190 -10.82 -18.74 -10.62
CA ALA A 190 -12.23 -18.75 -11.00
C ALA A 190 -12.71 -17.42 -11.58
N LYS A 191 -12.10 -16.30 -11.14
CA LYS A 191 -12.38 -14.94 -11.60
C LYS A 191 -11.77 -14.64 -12.97
N TYR A 192 -10.52 -15.04 -13.18
CA TYR A 192 -9.77 -14.77 -14.42
C TYR A 192 -9.88 -15.91 -15.45
N THR A 193 -11.08 -16.07 -16.00
CA THR A 193 -11.38 -17.15 -16.98
C THR A 193 -10.56 -17.05 -18.26
N VAL A 194 -10.11 -15.85 -18.65
CA VAL A 194 -9.22 -15.68 -19.82
C VAL A 194 -7.91 -16.46 -19.65
N VAL A 195 -7.34 -16.47 -18.43
CA VAL A 195 -6.11 -17.20 -18.11
C VAL A 195 -6.39 -18.69 -17.87
N ALA A 196 -7.53 -19.01 -17.25
CA ALA A 196 -7.90 -20.37 -16.86
C ALA A 196 -9.39 -20.66 -17.19
N PRO A 197 -9.70 -20.97 -18.46
CA PRO A 197 -11.09 -20.96 -18.97
C PRO A 197 -11.98 -21.99 -18.29
N ASP A 198 -11.51 -23.22 -18.16
CA ASP A 198 -12.29 -24.34 -17.64
C ASP A 198 -11.72 -24.93 -16.34
N SER A 199 -12.51 -25.80 -15.71
CA SER A 199 -12.18 -26.41 -14.42
C SER A 199 -10.92 -27.27 -14.45
N GLU A 200 -10.65 -27.97 -15.56
CA GLU A 200 -9.48 -28.83 -15.68
C GLU A 200 -8.21 -27.99 -15.82
N LYS A 201 -8.25 -26.92 -16.62
CA LYS A 201 -7.12 -26.01 -16.75
C LYS A 201 -6.80 -25.30 -15.42
N ARG A 202 -7.83 -24.91 -14.67
CA ARG A 202 -7.67 -24.34 -13.32
C ARG A 202 -7.00 -25.33 -12.37
N LYS A 203 -7.39 -26.61 -12.40
CA LYS A 203 -6.75 -27.66 -11.58
C LYS A 203 -5.28 -27.88 -11.99
N GLU A 204 -5.01 -27.94 -13.29
CA GLU A 204 -3.66 -28.13 -13.84
C GLU A 204 -2.73 -26.98 -13.40
N LEU A 205 -3.16 -25.72 -13.57
CA LEU A 205 -2.36 -24.55 -13.20
C LEU A 205 -2.12 -24.49 -11.69
N ARG A 206 -3.15 -24.76 -10.87
CA ARG A 206 -2.97 -24.83 -9.42
C ARG A 206 -1.97 -25.91 -9.02
N LYS A 207 -2.13 -27.13 -9.52
CA LYS A 207 -1.21 -28.23 -9.21
C LYS A 207 0.22 -27.94 -9.67
N LYS A 208 0.38 -27.37 -10.87
CA LYS A 208 1.69 -27.04 -11.44
C LYS A 208 2.44 -25.97 -10.65
N TYR A 209 1.75 -24.90 -10.26
CA TYR A 209 2.40 -23.73 -9.66
C TYR A 209 2.34 -23.71 -8.14
N PHE A 210 1.34 -24.34 -7.53
CA PHE A 210 1.09 -24.29 -6.08
C PHE A 210 1.16 -25.67 -5.43
N GLY A 211 1.11 -26.77 -6.19
CA GLY A 211 1.22 -28.13 -5.65
C GLY A 211 0.09 -28.44 -4.66
N ASP A 212 0.43 -29.15 -3.59
CA ASP A 212 -0.49 -29.59 -2.55
C ASP A 212 -0.41 -28.74 -1.25
N GLY A 213 0.25 -27.58 -1.30
CA GLY A 213 0.31 -26.66 -0.15
C GLY A 213 -1.06 -26.11 0.24
N SER A 214 -1.28 -25.88 1.53
CA SER A 214 -2.52 -25.31 2.08
C SER A 214 -2.51 -23.78 2.10
N GLU A 215 -1.33 -23.19 2.24
CA GLU A 215 -1.11 -21.77 2.41
C GLU A 215 0.26 -21.34 1.89
N PHE A 216 0.39 -20.08 1.49
CA PHE A 216 1.60 -19.56 0.86
C PHE A 216 1.82 -18.10 1.24
N TYR A 217 3.07 -17.71 1.38
CA TYR A 217 3.44 -16.30 1.48
C TYR A 217 2.98 -15.53 0.24
N MET A 218 2.40 -14.34 0.43
CA MET A 218 1.89 -13.51 -0.66
C MET A 218 2.97 -13.18 -1.70
N GLU A 219 4.21 -12.96 -1.27
CA GLU A 219 5.35 -12.75 -2.17
C GLU A 219 5.54 -13.92 -3.16
N GLU A 220 5.39 -15.17 -2.69
CA GLU A 220 5.47 -16.34 -3.55
C GLU A 220 4.28 -16.44 -4.51
N VAL A 221 3.07 -16.13 -4.01
CA VAL A 221 1.85 -16.13 -4.82
C VAL A 221 1.98 -15.13 -5.97
N GLU A 222 2.41 -13.90 -5.68
CA GLU A 222 2.62 -12.87 -6.70
C GLU A 222 3.65 -13.31 -7.75
N LYS A 223 4.79 -13.86 -7.32
CA LYS A 223 5.82 -14.39 -8.24
C LYS A 223 5.25 -15.45 -9.18
N ARG A 224 4.51 -16.42 -8.64
CA ARG A 224 3.90 -17.52 -9.41
C ARG A 224 2.80 -17.03 -10.35
N LEU A 225 1.92 -16.13 -9.90
CA LEU A 225 0.86 -15.55 -10.74
C LEU A 225 1.43 -14.71 -11.88
N ARG A 226 2.47 -13.91 -11.63
CA ARG A 226 3.17 -13.15 -12.70
C ARG A 226 3.74 -14.07 -13.77
N GLN A 227 4.33 -15.20 -13.39
CA GLN A 227 4.82 -16.21 -14.34
C GLN A 227 3.69 -16.80 -15.20
N ILE A 228 2.54 -17.10 -14.59
CA ILE A 228 1.36 -17.60 -15.31
C ILE A 228 0.86 -16.57 -16.33
N ILE A 229 0.69 -15.32 -15.91
CA ILE A 229 0.22 -14.22 -16.77
C ILE A 229 1.20 -13.99 -17.93
N ALA A 230 2.50 -13.95 -17.66
CA ALA A 230 3.52 -13.79 -18.70
C ALA A 230 3.49 -14.92 -19.74
N GLN A 231 3.34 -16.17 -19.30
CA GLN A 231 3.21 -17.32 -20.21
C GLN A 231 1.93 -17.26 -21.05
N HIS A 232 0.82 -16.80 -20.48
CA HIS A 232 -0.43 -16.62 -21.20
C HIS A 232 -0.31 -15.53 -22.28
N ASN A 233 0.24 -14.38 -21.91
CA ASN A 233 0.42 -13.24 -22.83
C ASN A 233 1.40 -13.58 -23.97
N ALA A 234 2.49 -14.30 -23.68
CA ALA A 234 3.44 -14.74 -24.70
C ALA A 234 2.83 -15.69 -25.73
N ARG A 235 1.89 -16.55 -25.32
CA ARG A 235 1.14 -17.42 -26.23
C ARG A 235 0.12 -16.65 -27.07
N SER A 236 -0.50 -15.63 -26.48
CA SER A 236 -1.52 -14.81 -27.15
C SER A 236 -0.94 -13.85 -28.19
N LEU A 237 0.34 -13.48 -28.06
CA LEU A 237 1.10 -12.70 -29.06
C LEU A 237 1.78 -13.56 -30.14
N GLY A 238 1.68 -14.88 -30.03
CA GLY A 238 2.38 -15.86 -30.86
C GLY A 238 1.50 -16.59 -31.87
N THR A 239 0.53 -15.89 -32.49
CA THR A 239 -0.27 -16.38 -33.63
C THR A 239 -0.20 -15.38 -34.78
#